data_AF-A0A920TWY6-F1
#
_entry.id   AF-A0A920TWY6-F1
#
_cell.length_a   1.000
_cell.length_b   1.000
_cell.length_c   1.000
_cell.angle_alpha   90.00
_cell.angle_beta   90.00
_cell.angle_gamma   90.00
#
_symmetry.space_group_name_H-M   'P 1'
#
loop_
_entity.id
_entity.type
_entity.pdbx_description
1 polymer ?
#
loop_
_entity_poly.entity_id
_entity_poly.type
_entity_poly.pdbx_seq_one_letter_code
_entity_poly.pdbx_strand_id
1 'polypeptide(L)'
;MAILIIFHQTDKEKRLAQTALVLIFSGAIGNLIDRVLHKEVIDFIDLFINNPHWPAFNIADSCITIGVMFMVADMFADKASTVPPENPI
;
A
#
# COMPACT_ATOMS: atom_id res chain seq x y z
N MET A 1 1.96 -17.90 -9.56
CA MET A 1 0.81 -18.75 -9.21
C MET A 1 0.60 -18.91 -7.70
N ALA A 2 1.63 -19.16 -6.89
CA ALA A 2 1.50 -19.34 -5.44
C ALA A 2 0.78 -18.16 -4.72
N ILE A 3 1.08 -16.91 -5.10
CA ILE A 3 0.46 -15.71 -4.52
C ILE A 3 -1.07 -15.69 -4.74
N LEU A 4 -1.54 -16.09 -5.93
CA LEU A 4 -2.98 -16.11 -6.26
C LEU A 4 -3.74 -17.18 -5.46
N ILE A 5 -3.11 -18.31 -5.17
CA ILE A 5 -3.71 -19.43 -4.42
C ILE A 5 -3.86 -19.06 -2.94
N ILE A 6 -2.83 -18.45 -2.34
CA ILE A 6 -2.88 -17.94 -0.96
C ILE A 6 -3.96 -16.86 -0.82
N PHE A 7 -4.07 -15.97 -1.82
CA PHE A 7 -5.14 -14.99 -1.86
C PHE A 7 -6.52 -15.66 -1.84
N HIS A 8 -6.74 -16.80 -2.49
CA HIS A 8 -8.08 -17.40 -2.60
C HIS A 8 -8.59 -18.07 -1.31
N GLN A 9 -7.70 -18.42 -0.37
CA GLN A 9 -8.04 -19.24 0.81
C GLN A 9 -8.11 -18.45 2.12
N THR A 10 -8.02 -17.12 2.09
CA THR A 10 -7.85 -16.31 3.30
C THR A 10 -9.06 -15.40 3.59
N ASP A 11 -9.40 -15.26 4.87
CA ASP A 11 -10.41 -14.30 5.38
C ASP A 11 -10.23 -12.91 4.78
N LYS A 12 -11.34 -12.19 4.52
CA LYS A 12 -11.30 -10.89 3.84
C LYS A 12 -10.37 -9.87 4.50
N GLU A 13 -10.26 -9.86 5.83
CA GLU A 13 -9.35 -8.98 6.58
C GLU A 13 -7.89 -9.27 6.24
N LYS A 14 -7.46 -10.53 6.35
CA LYS A 14 -6.08 -10.93 6.00
C LYS A 14 -5.73 -10.67 4.52
N ARG A 15 -6.71 -10.64 3.61
CA ARG A 15 -6.48 -10.29 2.20
C ARG A 15 -6.09 -8.83 2.02
N LEU A 16 -6.64 -7.91 2.82
CA LEU A 16 -6.34 -6.49 2.73
C LEU A 16 -4.89 -6.22 3.19
N ALA A 17 -4.52 -6.76 4.35
CA ALA A 17 -3.13 -6.72 4.87
C ALA A 17 -2.13 -7.37 3.89
N GLN A 18 -2.45 -8.53 3.31
CA GLN A 18 -1.60 -9.18 2.30
C GLN A 18 -1.43 -8.30 1.05
N THR A 19 -2.51 -7.67 0.57
CA THR A 19 -2.45 -6.74 -0.58
C THR A 19 -1.56 -5.54 -0.27
N ALA A 20 -1.73 -4.95 0.92
CA ALA A 20 -0.92 -3.84 1.40
C ALA A 20 0.58 -4.19 1.38
N LEU A 21 0.95 -5.33 1.94
CA LEU A 21 2.33 -5.80 1.99
C LEU A 21 2.92 -6.03 0.59
N VAL A 22 2.17 -6.65 -0.32
CA VAL A 22 2.64 -6.88 -1.70
C VAL A 22 2.87 -5.55 -2.42
N LEU A 23 1.96 -4.58 -2.27
CA LEU A 23 2.08 -3.25 -2.87
C LEU A 23 3.33 -2.52 -2.37
N ILE A 24 3.51 -2.42 -1.04
CA ILE A 24 4.67 -1.76 -0.44
C ILE A 24 5.95 -2.45 -0.88
N PHE A 25 6.00 -3.78 -0.83
CA PHE A 25 7.19 -4.54 -1.19
C PHE A 25 7.55 -4.38 -2.67
N SER A 26 6.57 -4.45 -3.56
CA SER A 26 6.78 -4.25 -5.00
C SER A 26 7.29 -2.85 -5.33
N GLY A 27 6.76 -1.80 -4.70
CA GLY A 27 7.24 -0.43 -4.90
C GLY A 27 8.64 -0.22 -4.34
N ALA A 28 8.93 -0.76 -3.15
CA ALA A 28 10.27 -0.71 -2.56
C ALA A 28 11.31 -1.41 -3.46
N ILE A 29 10.96 -2.56 -4.04
CA ILE A 29 11.81 -3.26 -5.01
C ILE A 29 12.00 -2.44 -6.28
N GLY A 30 10.95 -1.85 -6.85
CA GLY A 30 11.06 -1.02 -8.06
C GLY A 30 12.05 0.12 -7.88
N ASN A 31 11.88 0.88 -6.80
CA ASN A 31 12.79 1.98 -6.44
C ASN A 31 14.21 1.50 -6.06
N LEU A 32 14.38 0.26 -5.61
CA LEU A 32 15.70 -0.33 -5.37
C LEU A 32 16.38 -0.70 -6.69
N ILE A 33 15.65 -1.32 -7.62
CA ILE A 33 16.16 -1.68 -8.96
C ILE A 33 16.66 -0.42 -9.67
N ASP A 34 15.87 0.66 -9.63
CA ASP A 34 16.28 1.93 -10.22
C ASP A 34 17.61 2.43 -9.64
N ARG A 35 17.76 2.42 -8.32
CA ARG A 35 19.03 2.82 -7.68
C ARG A 35 20.19 1.92 -8.03
N VAL A 36 19.96 0.62 -8.24
CA VAL A 36 21.02 -0.32 -8.62
C VAL A 36 21.48 -0.06 -10.05
N LEU A 37 20.54 0.12 -10.98
CA LEU A 37 20.81 0.26 -12.42
C LEU A 37 21.20 1.67 -12.82
N HIS A 38 20.51 2.67 -12.30
CA HIS A 38 20.59 4.07 -12.71
C HIS A 38 21.26 4.98 -11.66
N LYS A 39 21.56 4.47 -10.45
CA LYS A 39 22.14 5.22 -9.31
C LYS A 39 21.21 6.24 -8.65
N GLU A 40 20.03 6.44 -9.21
CA GLU A 40 18.98 7.31 -8.68
C GLU A 40 17.60 6.68 -8.90
N VAL A 41 16.56 7.29 -8.34
CA VAL A 41 15.17 6.93 -8.62
C VAL A 41 14.68 7.82 -9.75
N ILE A 42 14.02 7.22 -10.74
CA ILE A 42 13.50 7.97 -11.89
C ILE A 42 12.06 8.40 -11.58
N ASP A 43 11.88 9.69 -11.32
CA ASP A 43 10.58 10.32 -11.15
C ASP A 43 10.09 10.87 -12.49
N PHE A 44 8.88 10.48 -12.90
CA PHE A 44 8.34 10.85 -14.21
C PHE A 44 6.90 11.39 -14.15
N ILE A 45 6.25 11.33 -12.99
CA ILE A 45 4.92 11.91 -12.78
C ILE A 45 5.11 13.25 -12.07
N ASP A 46 4.84 14.34 -12.78
CA ASP A 46 4.80 15.71 -12.24
C ASP A 46 3.35 16.19 -12.26
N LEU A 47 2.84 16.61 -11.09
CA LEU A 47 1.49 17.13 -10.95
C LEU A 47 1.57 18.59 -10.51
N PHE A 48 0.86 19.48 -11.19
CA PHE A 48 0.85 20.90 -10.85
C PHE A 48 -0.54 21.51 -11.06
N ILE A 49 -0.83 22.56 -10.30
CA ILE A 49 -2.04 23.38 -10.47
C ILE A 49 -1.59 24.83 -10.58
N ASN A 50 -1.72 25.42 -11.77
CA ASN A 50 -1.16 26.75 -12.08
C ASN A 50 0.37 26.78 -11.93
N ASN A 51 0.88 27.38 -10.85
CA ASN A 51 2.31 27.53 -10.55
C ASN A 51 2.87 26.56 -9.49
N PRO A 52 2.15 26.16 -8.42
CA PRO A 52 2.69 25.15 -7.49
C PRO A 52 2.78 23.77 -8.13
N HIS A 53 3.97 23.18 -8.04
CA HIS A 53 4.24 21.78 -8.38
C HIS A 53 4.19 20.93 -7.12
N TRP A 54 3.47 19.81 -7.21
CA TRP A 54 3.63 18.70 -6.29
C TRP A 54 4.99 18.03 -6.55
N PRO A 55 5.69 17.51 -5.53
CA PRO A 55 6.93 16.78 -5.75
C PRO A 55 6.74 15.67 -6.79
N ALA A 56 7.62 15.60 -7.78
CA ALA A 56 7.57 14.54 -8.77
C ALA A 56 7.68 13.16 -8.09
N PHE A 57 7.00 12.17 -8.65
CA PHE A 57 6.97 10.81 -8.12
C PHE A 57 6.85 9.78 -9.24
N ASN A 58 6.88 8.50 -8.88
CA ASN A 58 6.75 7.41 -9.83
C ASN A 58 5.68 6.38 -9.43
N ILE A 59 5.57 5.31 -10.23
CA ILE A 59 4.62 4.22 -9.97
C ILE A 59 4.96 3.47 -8.67
N ALA A 60 6.26 3.30 -8.36
CA ALA A 60 6.67 2.64 -7.13
C ALA A 60 6.22 3.41 -5.88
N ASP A 61 6.32 4.74 -5.88
CA ASP A 61 5.83 5.59 -4.80
C ASP A 61 4.30 5.52 -4.66
N SER A 62 3.60 5.43 -5.79
CA SER A 62 2.14 5.24 -5.81
C SER A 62 1.75 3.88 -5.20
N CYS A 63 2.47 2.80 -5.54
CA CYS A 63 2.26 1.48 -4.94
C CYS A 63 2.49 1.49 -3.43
N ILE A 64 3.57 2.11 -2.97
CA ILE A 64 3.87 2.24 -1.54
C ILE A 64 2.76 3.03 -0.83
N THR A 65 2.35 4.17 -1.40
CA THR A 65 1.31 5.03 -0.82
C THR A 65 -0.03 4.30 -0.69
N ILE A 66 -0.47 3.61 -1.75
CA ILE A 66 -1.71 2.81 -1.74
C ILE A 66 -1.61 1.65 -0.75
N GLY A 67 -0.48 0.95 -0.73
CA GLY A 67 -0.26 -0.14 0.22
C GLY A 67 -0.30 0.33 1.67
N VAL A 68 0.31 1.47 2.00
CA VAL A 68 0.21 2.08 3.33
C VAL A 68 -1.23 2.48 3.66
N MET A 69 -1.98 3.06 2.71
CA MET A 69 -3.40 3.36 2.91
C MET A 69 -4.22 2.11 3.23
N PHE A 70 -3.96 0.98 2.55
CA PHE A 70 -4.62 -0.29 2.85
C PHE A 70 -4.24 -0.83 4.22
N MET A 71 -2.96 -0.73 4.61
CA MET A 71 -2.51 -1.14 5.94
C MET A 71 -3.20 -0.33 7.05
N VAL A 72 -3.31 0.99 6.87
CA VAL A 72 -4.00 1.87 7.82
C VAL A 72 -5.49 1.55 7.88
N ALA A 73 -6.14 1.32 6.73
CA ALA A 73 -7.56 0.95 6.68
C ALA A 73 -7.84 -0.38 7.42
N ASP A 74 -6.96 -1.36 7.27
CA ASP A 74 -7.02 -2.65 7.96
C ASP A 74 -6.98 -2.48 9.49
N MET A 75 -6.06 -1.65 10.00
CA MET A 75 -5.95 -1.35 11.44
C MET A 75 -7.22 -0.73 12.04
N PHE A 76 -7.94 0.10 11.27
CA PHE A 76 -9.20 0.68 11.73
C PHE A 76 -10.36 -0.32 11.68
N ALA A 77 -10.37 -1.22 10.71
CA ALA A 77 -11.38 -2.28 10.60
C ALA A 77 -11.28 -3.28 11.78
N ASP A 78 -10.07 -3.71 12.12
CA ASP A 78 -9.82 -4.62 13.25
C ASP A 78 -10.34 -4.04 14.57
N LYS A 79 -10.15 -2.74 14.81
CA LYS A 79 -10.56 -2.10 16.07
C LYS A 79 -12.08 -2.13 16.28
N ALA A 80 -12.87 -2.03 15.20
CA ALA A 80 -14.33 -2.07 15.25
C ALA A 80 -14.90 -3.44 15.68
N SER A 81 -14.13 -4.53 15.47
CA SER A 81 -14.52 -5.89 15.85
C SER A 81 -14.32 -6.20 17.34
N THR A 82 -13.56 -5.35 18.06
CA THR A 82 -13.16 -5.59 19.46
C THR A 82 -14.02 -4.89 20.51
N VAL A 83 -15.04 -4.13 20.10
CA VAL A 83 -15.98 -3.49 21.03
C VAL A 83 -17.00 -4.55 21.50
N PRO A 84 -16.97 -4.98 22.78
CA PRO A 84 -17.95 -5.93 23.29
C PRO A 84 -19.35 -5.30 23.23
N PRO A 85 -20.42 -6.07 22.97
CA PRO A 85 -21.78 -5.53 23.06
C PRO A 85 -22.00 -4.97 24.47
N GLU A 86 -22.39 -3.70 24.54
CA GLU A 86 -22.81 -3.05 25.78
C GLU A 86 -23.93 -3.89 26.37
N ASN A 87 -23.70 -4.45 27.56
CA ASN A 87 -24.68 -5.29 28.22
C ASN A 87 -25.84 -4.38 28.65
N PRO A 88 -27.08 -4.54 28.12
CA PRO A 88 -28.21 -3.78 28.61
C PRO A 88 -28.44 -4.17 30.07
N ILE A 89 -28.33 -3.19 30.96
CA ILE A 89 -28.62 -3.33 32.39
C ILE A 89 -30.11 -3.64 32.57
#